data_AF-A0A9R1SWM7-F1
#
_entry.id   AF-A0A9R1SWM7-F1
#
_cell.length_a   1.000
_cell.length_b   1.000
_cell.length_c   1.000
_cell.angle_alpha   90.00
_cell.angle_beta   90.00
_cell.angle_gamma   90.00
#
_symmetry.space_group_name_H-M   'P 1'
#
loop_
_entity.id
_entity.type
_entity.pdbx_description
1 polymer ?
#
loop_
_entity_poly.entity_id
_entity_poly.type
_entity_poly.pdbx_seq_one_letter_code
_entity_poly.pdbx_strand_id
1 'polypeptide(L)'
;MIETLIPFILVAQVPIDTYDVYYGLQYTFNVSNTLEYDIEGVTQHCNIVGKLKCRNSGAYSLICTLTDASRQWYQEKGSNITYPDNPKYITFPIFNAGPFEILFKDGMIHSIFVDADQSITAQQIFIMEISELLNVWWMNLKESPKGLRPVMDYNFPKASIPDCQSIIKVTTLKRINRKTDFGIKSIGRRLNISSGVTYHFRKTQNAHLPCFKSLYLWYEPDANLLPKIINPTRINATSSISRVVVSENEFVSFSENFAYYCCHYNIHQRTSVTLDSIDKATSDLPIIKNPIEVFKTVESSLVSLNL
;
A
#
# COMPACT_ATOMS: atom_id res chain seq x y z
N MET A 1 22.03 -3.98 23.73
CA MET A 1 21.35 -3.80 22.43
C MET A 1 19.93 -3.33 22.75
N ILE A 2 19.64 -2.04 22.58
CA ILE A 2 18.34 -1.47 22.99
C ILE A 2 17.31 -1.88 21.94
N GLU A 3 16.44 -2.83 22.30
CA GLU A 3 15.27 -3.18 21.52
C GLU A 3 14.23 -2.07 21.72
N THR A 4 14.31 -1.04 20.86
CA THR A 4 13.30 0.01 20.84
C THR A 4 12.02 -0.62 20.29
N LEU A 5 11.02 -0.76 21.16
CA LEU A 5 9.75 -1.40 20.86
C LEU A 5 8.92 -0.46 19.98
N ILE A 6 9.24 -0.45 18.69
CA ILE A 6 8.59 0.37 17.67
C ILE A 6 7.27 -0.29 17.26
N PRO A 7 6.16 0.47 17.13
CA PRO A 7 4.86 -0.14 16.98
C PRO A 7 4.50 -0.50 15.53
N PHE A 8 4.30 -1.81 15.33
CA PHE A 8 3.22 -2.51 14.59
C PHE A 8 3.35 -2.98 13.14
N ILE A 9 4.27 -2.51 12.30
CA ILE A 9 4.45 -3.14 10.96
C ILE A 9 5.76 -3.90 10.88
N LEU A 10 6.89 -3.31 11.29
CA LEU A 10 8.20 -3.97 11.23
C LEU A 10 9.04 -3.57 12.46
N VAL A 11 9.45 -4.55 13.27
CA VAL A 11 10.49 -4.35 14.27
C VAL A 11 11.82 -4.65 13.58
N ALA A 12 12.57 -3.59 13.29
CA ALA A 12 13.85 -3.70 12.59
C ALA A 12 15.03 -3.32 13.49
N GLN A 13 16.16 -4.01 13.29
CA GLN A 13 17.45 -3.70 13.88
C GLN A 13 18.27 -2.91 12.87
N VAL A 14 18.83 -1.79 13.34
CA VAL A 14 19.78 -0.97 12.61
C VAL A 14 21.08 -0.94 13.43
N PRO A 15 22.27 -1.07 12.82
CA PRO A 15 23.52 -0.83 13.52
C PRO A 15 23.57 0.63 13.98
N ILE A 16 23.43 0.86 15.28
CA ILE A 16 23.49 2.20 15.86
C ILE A 16 24.92 2.46 16.31
N ASP A 17 25.69 3.17 15.47
CA ASP A 17 26.85 3.91 15.98
C ASP A 17 26.32 5.08 16.82
N THR A 18 26.82 5.15 18.05
CA THR A 18 26.27 5.89 19.19
C THR A 18 26.29 7.42 19.03
N TYR A 19 25.35 8.09 19.72
CA TYR A 19 25.10 9.54 19.91
C TYR A 19 23.99 10.23 19.06
N ASP A 20 23.59 9.70 17.90
CA ASP A 20 22.62 10.38 17.00
C ASP A 20 21.24 9.70 16.90
N VAL A 21 20.47 9.65 18.00
CA VAL A 21 19.09 9.07 18.00
C VAL A 21 18.00 10.14 18.17
N TYR A 22 18.36 11.43 18.17
CA TYR A 22 17.43 12.53 18.47
C TYR A 22 16.14 12.49 17.61
N TYR A 23 16.26 12.15 16.33
CA TYR A 23 15.13 12.11 15.39
C TYR A 23 14.52 10.70 15.21
N GLY A 24 15.09 9.65 15.79
CA GLY A 24 14.64 8.26 15.60
C GLY A 24 14.94 7.68 14.20
N LEU A 25 14.21 6.61 13.84
CA LEU A 25 14.39 5.89 12.56
C LEU A 25 13.38 6.36 11.51
N GLN A 26 13.80 6.34 10.25
CA GLN A 26 12.99 6.58 9.06
C GLN A 26 12.98 5.33 8.16
N TYR A 27 11.79 4.92 7.77
CA TYR A 27 11.55 3.84 6.83
C TYR A 27 11.36 4.43 5.44
N THR A 28 12.17 4.03 4.47
CA THR A 28 11.99 4.44 3.07
C THR A 28 11.43 3.26 2.29
N PHE A 29 10.27 3.47 1.66
CA PHE A 29 9.66 2.49 0.76
C PHE A 29 9.69 2.99 -0.67
N ASN A 30 10.07 2.13 -1.61
CA ASN A 30 9.80 2.34 -3.02
C ASN A 30 8.31 2.05 -3.29
N VAL A 31 7.61 3.01 -3.86
CA VAL A 31 6.20 2.90 -4.24
C VAL A 31 6.12 2.75 -5.75
N SER A 32 5.27 1.84 -6.23
CA SER A 32 4.87 1.78 -7.62
C SER A 32 3.37 1.64 -7.77
N ASN A 33 2.78 2.27 -8.78
CA ASN A 33 1.40 2.06 -9.20
C ASN A 33 1.36 2.00 -10.73
N THR A 34 1.04 0.83 -11.25
CA THR A 34 0.89 0.58 -12.69
C THR A 34 -0.60 0.41 -12.97
N LEU A 35 -1.10 1.16 -13.93
CA LEU A 35 -2.46 1.08 -14.43
C LEU A 35 -2.43 0.82 -15.93
N GLU A 36 -3.11 -0.23 -16.37
CA GLU A 36 -3.30 -0.59 -17.76
C GLU A 36 -4.80 -0.62 -18.08
N TYR A 37 -5.20 -0.02 -19.20
CA TYR A 37 -6.57 -0.09 -19.67
C TYR A 37 -6.67 -0.10 -21.19
N ASP A 38 -7.53 -0.95 -21.72
CA ASP A 38 -7.79 -1.07 -23.16
C ASP A 38 -8.97 -0.20 -23.59
N ILE A 39 -8.76 0.65 -24.60
CA ILE A 39 -9.79 1.45 -25.27
C ILE A 39 -9.75 1.17 -26.76
N GLU A 40 -10.81 0.54 -27.30
CA GLU A 40 -10.98 0.36 -28.74
C GLU A 40 -9.76 -0.30 -29.44
N GLY A 41 -9.08 -1.23 -28.76
CA GLY A 41 -7.88 -1.90 -29.27
C GLY A 41 -6.58 -1.11 -29.11
N VAL A 42 -6.59 -0.08 -28.26
CA VAL A 42 -5.42 0.66 -27.79
C VAL A 42 -5.25 0.44 -26.29
N THR A 43 -4.15 -0.18 -25.89
CA THR A 43 -3.78 -0.33 -24.48
C THR A 43 -3.07 0.93 -24.01
N GLN A 44 -3.57 1.57 -22.97
CA GLN A 44 -2.92 2.69 -22.32
C GLN A 44 -2.24 2.21 -21.04
N HIS A 45 -1.01 2.66 -20.83
CA HIS A 45 -0.19 2.32 -19.66
C HIS A 45 0.15 3.59 -18.90
N CYS A 46 -0.04 3.55 -17.60
CA CYS A 46 0.39 4.60 -16.68
C CYS A 46 1.19 3.96 -15.54
N ASN A 47 2.47 4.30 -15.47
CA ASN A 47 3.38 3.87 -14.40
C ASN A 47 3.72 5.06 -13.51
N ILE A 48 3.46 4.91 -12.23
CA ILE A 48 3.82 5.87 -11.19
C ILE A 48 4.86 5.21 -10.32
N VAL A 49 5.94 5.94 -10.03
CA VAL A 49 6.98 5.52 -9.09
C VAL A 49 7.26 6.66 -8.12
N GLY A 50 7.67 6.34 -6.90
CA GLY A 50 8.07 7.33 -5.92
C GLY A 50 8.67 6.71 -4.66
N LYS A 51 9.05 7.56 -3.71
CA LYS A 51 9.58 7.15 -2.41
C LYS A 51 8.67 7.60 -1.29
N LEU A 52 8.17 6.67 -0.52
CA LEU A 52 7.39 6.93 0.69
C LEU A 52 8.33 6.87 1.90
N LYS A 53 8.56 8.02 2.53
CA LYS A 53 9.37 8.13 3.75
C LYS A 53 8.43 8.18 4.93
N CYS A 54 8.53 7.23 5.84
CA CYS A 54 7.66 7.12 7.00
C CYS A 54 8.44 7.10 8.30
N ARG A 55 7.87 7.66 9.36
CA ARG A 55 8.42 7.69 10.72
C ARG A 55 7.28 7.52 11.72
N ASN A 56 7.58 6.93 12.87
CA ASN A 56 6.58 6.86 13.93
C ASN A 56 6.38 8.26 14.52
N SER A 57 5.16 8.77 14.48
CA SER A 57 4.76 9.99 15.18
C SER A 57 4.27 9.70 16.60
N GLY A 58 3.93 8.45 16.90
CA GLY A 58 3.52 8.00 18.22
C GLY A 58 3.54 6.48 18.37
N ALA A 59 3.00 5.99 19.49
CA ALA A 59 2.95 4.56 19.79
C ALA A 59 1.98 3.76 18.89
N TYR A 60 1.13 4.43 18.12
CA TYR A 60 0.16 3.79 17.23
C TYR A 60 -0.02 4.56 15.93
N SER A 61 0.93 5.42 15.57
CA SER A 61 0.80 6.27 14.38
C SER A 61 2.09 6.39 13.59
N LEU A 62 1.91 6.49 12.28
CA LEU A 62 2.96 6.59 11.29
C LEU A 62 2.71 7.84 10.46
N ILE A 63 3.64 8.79 10.47
CA ILE A 63 3.62 9.93 9.57
C ILE A 63 4.49 9.64 8.36
N CYS A 64 3.95 9.87 7.18
CA CYS A 64 4.59 9.55 5.91
C CYS A 64 4.59 10.77 4.98
N THR A 65 5.57 10.82 4.09
CA THR A 65 5.67 11.81 3.01
C THR A 65 6.07 11.11 1.74
N LEU A 66 5.33 11.37 0.66
CA LEU A 66 5.67 10.90 -0.67
C LEU A 66 6.64 11.90 -1.31
N THR A 67 7.76 11.39 -1.81
CA THR A 67 8.86 12.18 -2.40
C THR A 67 9.30 11.55 -3.72
N ASP A 68 9.99 12.32 -4.55
CA ASP A 68 10.58 11.86 -5.82
C ASP A 68 9.59 11.14 -6.73
N ALA A 69 8.32 11.51 -6.65
CA ALA A 69 7.26 10.83 -7.38
C ALA A 69 7.19 11.32 -8.83
N SER A 70 7.14 10.37 -9.75
CA SER A 70 7.10 10.62 -11.18
C SER A 70 6.15 9.65 -11.87
N ARG A 71 5.63 10.09 -13.01
CA ARG A 71 4.69 9.34 -13.84
C ARG A 71 5.27 9.14 -15.22
N GLN A 72 5.05 7.97 -15.78
CA GLN A 72 5.30 7.62 -17.16
C GLN A 72 3.97 7.19 -17.77
N TRP A 73 3.64 7.71 -18.96
CA TRP A 73 2.41 7.35 -19.68
C TRP A 73 2.76 7.00 -21.13
N TYR A 74 2.18 5.93 -21.67
CA TYR A 74 2.30 5.56 -23.09
C TYR A 74 1.11 4.72 -23.55
N GLN A 75 1.00 4.51 -24.86
CA GLN A 75 -0.07 3.73 -25.48
C GLN A 75 0.50 2.71 -26.48
N GLU A 76 -0.17 1.57 -26.61
CA GLU A 76 0.12 0.49 -27.56
C GLU A 76 -1.10 0.27 -28.47
N LYS A 77 -0.92 0.23 -29.81
CA LYS A 77 -2.03 0.05 -30.77
C LYS A 77 -1.84 -1.22 -31.60
N GLY A 78 -2.68 -2.23 -31.36
CA GLY A 78 -2.58 -3.55 -32.02
C GLY A 78 -1.29 -4.31 -31.66
N SER A 79 -0.88 -5.29 -32.48
CA SER A 79 0.36 -6.07 -32.27
C SER A 79 1.65 -5.34 -32.66
N ASN A 80 1.55 -4.14 -33.24
CA ASN A 80 2.69 -3.29 -33.56
C ASN A 80 2.95 -2.37 -32.37
N ILE A 81 3.92 -2.76 -31.56
CA ILE A 81 4.32 -2.00 -30.39
C ILE A 81 5.06 -0.76 -30.85
N THR A 82 4.34 0.34 -31.03
CA THR A 82 4.94 1.66 -31.13
C THR A 82 5.18 2.12 -29.70
N TYR A 83 6.21 1.55 -29.05
CA TYR A 83 6.77 2.20 -27.88
C TYR A 83 7.16 3.62 -28.34
N PRO A 84 6.74 4.69 -27.65
CA PRO A 84 7.40 5.97 -27.88
C PRO A 84 8.90 5.74 -27.68
N ASP A 85 9.75 6.26 -28.56
CA ASP A 85 11.21 6.03 -28.53
C ASP A 85 11.87 6.42 -27.19
N ASN A 86 11.13 7.10 -26.28
CA ASN A 86 11.43 7.19 -24.85
C ASN A 86 10.18 7.63 -24.05
N PRO A 87 9.43 6.73 -23.39
CA PRO A 87 8.45 7.16 -22.40
C PRO A 87 9.21 7.72 -21.19
N LYS A 88 9.30 9.05 -21.08
CA LYS A 88 10.04 9.70 -19.98
C LYS A 88 9.17 9.79 -18.73
N TYR A 89 9.76 9.47 -17.60
CA TYR A 89 9.20 9.82 -16.30
C TYR A 89 9.22 11.33 -16.14
N ILE A 90 8.07 11.90 -15.85
CA ILE A 90 7.89 13.33 -15.59
C ILE A 90 7.35 13.52 -14.17
N THR A 91 7.88 14.52 -13.48
CA THR A 91 7.40 14.89 -12.14
C THR A 91 5.93 15.29 -12.26
N PHE A 92 5.09 14.66 -11.45
CA PHE A 92 3.64 14.86 -11.53
C PHE A 92 3.15 15.57 -10.26
N PRO A 93 2.70 16.84 -10.35
CA PRO A 93 2.40 17.67 -9.18
C PRO A 93 1.39 17.07 -8.20
N ILE A 94 0.51 16.17 -8.67
CA ILE A 94 -0.44 15.50 -7.78
C ILE A 94 0.27 14.72 -6.66
N PHE A 95 1.49 14.25 -6.82
CA PHE A 95 2.15 13.48 -5.76
C PHE A 95 2.79 14.35 -4.69
N ASN A 96 2.68 15.68 -4.82
CA ASN A 96 3.11 16.64 -3.81
C ASN A 96 2.00 16.86 -2.75
N ALA A 97 1.45 15.76 -2.22
CA ALA A 97 0.27 15.74 -1.34
C ALA A 97 0.56 16.15 0.11
N GLY A 98 1.80 16.56 0.42
CA GLY A 98 2.23 16.84 1.78
C GLY A 98 2.42 15.60 2.65
N PRO A 99 2.70 15.80 3.93
CA PRO A 99 2.71 14.72 4.91
C PRO A 99 1.28 14.24 5.21
N PHE A 100 1.17 12.95 5.52
CA PHE A 100 -0.06 12.33 6.00
C PHE A 100 0.23 11.39 7.16
N GLU A 101 -0.72 11.22 8.07
CA GLU A 101 -0.59 10.37 9.24
C GLU A 101 -1.59 9.22 9.17
N ILE A 102 -1.10 8.01 9.41
CA ILE A 102 -1.89 6.79 9.55
C ILE A 102 -1.95 6.46 11.04
N LEU A 103 -3.16 6.46 11.60
CA LEU A 103 -3.41 6.04 12.97
C LEU A 103 -3.89 4.58 12.95
N PHE A 104 -3.31 3.74 13.79
CA PHE A 104 -3.65 2.33 13.94
C PHE A 104 -4.38 2.07 15.25
N LYS A 105 -5.35 1.15 15.23
CA LYS A 105 -6.01 0.59 16.42
C LYS A 105 -6.13 -0.92 16.27
N ASP A 106 -5.71 -1.66 17.29
CA ASP A 106 -5.70 -3.14 17.29
C ASP A 106 -4.95 -3.80 16.13
N GLY A 107 -3.96 -3.08 15.60
CA GLY A 107 -3.11 -3.46 14.47
C GLY A 107 -3.71 -3.16 13.10
N MET A 108 -4.90 -2.56 13.04
CA MET A 108 -5.59 -2.17 11.81
C MET A 108 -5.52 -0.64 11.66
N ILE A 109 -5.65 -0.14 10.43
CA ILE A 109 -5.78 1.31 10.23
C ILE A 109 -7.12 1.76 10.83
N HIS A 110 -7.06 2.72 11.75
CA HIS A 110 -8.22 3.35 12.36
C HIS A 110 -8.62 4.61 11.62
N SER A 111 -7.65 5.50 11.37
CA SER A 111 -7.87 6.78 10.69
C SER A 111 -6.68 7.14 9.81
N ILE A 112 -6.93 7.94 8.77
CA ILE A 112 -5.88 8.58 7.97
C ILE A 112 -6.14 10.09 7.94
N PHE A 113 -5.12 10.87 8.27
CA PHE A 113 -5.15 12.33 8.27
C PHE A 113 -4.22 12.88 7.20
N VAL A 114 -4.67 13.91 6.49
CA VAL A 114 -3.87 14.65 5.50
C VAL A 114 -3.98 16.15 5.76
N ASP A 115 -3.06 16.95 5.22
CA ASP A 115 -3.12 18.41 5.34
C ASP A 115 -4.21 18.98 4.40
N ALA A 116 -5.23 19.63 4.96
CA ALA A 116 -6.38 20.17 4.24
C ALA A 116 -5.96 21.08 3.07
N ASP A 117 -4.93 21.89 3.27
CA ASP A 117 -4.47 22.88 2.28
C ASP A 117 -3.78 22.22 1.08
N GLN A 118 -3.34 20.98 1.26
CA GLN A 118 -2.64 20.18 0.24
C GLN A 118 -3.47 18.99 -0.19
N SER A 119 -4.74 18.91 0.18
CA SER A 119 -5.57 17.74 -0.04
C SER A 119 -6.55 17.92 -1.19
N ILE A 120 -6.21 17.35 -2.35
CA ILE A 120 -7.19 17.12 -3.42
C ILE A 120 -7.66 15.67 -3.41
N THR A 121 -8.92 15.42 -3.79
CA THR A 121 -9.56 14.10 -3.66
C THR A 121 -8.76 12.97 -4.31
N ALA A 122 -8.14 13.21 -5.47
CA ALA A 122 -7.33 12.19 -6.13
C ALA A 122 -6.07 11.80 -5.33
N GLN A 123 -5.46 12.74 -4.60
CA GLN A 123 -4.35 12.44 -3.67
C GLN A 123 -4.83 11.63 -2.48
N GLN A 124 -5.98 11.98 -1.91
CA GLN A 124 -6.57 11.26 -0.78
C GLN A 124 -6.76 9.78 -1.14
N ILE A 125 -7.29 9.50 -2.35
CA ILE A 125 -7.47 8.14 -2.85
C ILE A 125 -6.13 7.41 -2.96
N PHE A 126 -5.11 8.05 -3.53
CA PHE A 126 -3.78 7.44 -3.65
C PHE A 126 -3.11 7.18 -2.29
N ILE A 127 -3.25 8.11 -1.34
CA ILE A 127 -2.78 7.96 0.04
C ILE A 127 -3.48 6.78 0.72
N MET A 128 -4.79 6.63 0.53
CA MET A 128 -5.53 5.47 1.04
C MET A 128 -5.03 4.16 0.40
N GLU A 129 -4.80 4.13 -0.92
CA GLU A 129 -4.23 2.96 -1.64
C GLU A 129 -2.89 2.51 -1.04
N ILE A 130 -1.97 3.44 -0.82
CA ILE A 130 -0.66 3.13 -0.24
C ILE A 130 -0.77 2.73 1.22
N SER A 131 -1.60 3.42 2.00
CA SER A 131 -1.79 3.13 3.43
C SER A 131 -2.34 1.72 3.62
N GLU A 132 -3.27 1.29 2.78
CA GLU A 132 -3.82 -0.07 2.84
C GLU A 132 -2.74 -1.15 2.62
N LEU A 133 -1.74 -0.91 1.77
CA LEU A 133 -0.61 -1.84 1.60
C LEU A 133 0.26 -1.97 2.85
N LEU A 134 0.27 -0.95 3.71
CA LEU A 134 0.92 -0.98 5.03
C LEU A 134 0.03 -1.65 6.09
N ASN A 135 -1.26 -1.86 5.82
CA ASN A 135 -2.18 -2.57 6.71
C ASN A 135 -2.02 -4.10 6.59
N VAL A 136 -1.05 -4.62 7.33
CA VAL A 136 -0.69 -6.05 7.26
C VAL A 136 -1.31 -6.90 8.37
N TRP A 137 -2.35 -6.39 9.06
CA TRP A 137 -3.05 -7.06 10.17
C TRP A 137 -3.55 -8.46 9.85
N TRP A 138 -4.03 -8.68 8.62
CA TRP A 138 -4.61 -9.94 8.16
C TRP A 138 -3.58 -11.08 8.04
N MET A 139 -2.29 -10.79 8.23
CA MET A 139 -1.24 -11.80 8.37
C MET A 139 -1.20 -12.46 9.76
N ASN A 140 -2.08 -12.04 10.70
CA ASN A 140 -2.19 -12.57 12.05
C ASN A 140 -2.76 -14.01 12.06
N LEU A 141 -1.94 -14.97 11.65
CA LEU A 141 -2.24 -16.39 11.75
C LEU A 141 -1.35 -16.99 12.83
N LYS A 142 -1.72 -16.78 14.09
CA LYS A 142 -1.37 -17.77 15.10
C LYS A 142 -1.99 -19.09 14.63
N GLU A 143 -1.14 -20.07 14.32
CA GLU A 143 -1.50 -21.49 14.37
C GLU A 143 -2.50 -22.02 13.31
N SER A 144 -2.13 -22.01 12.03
CA SER A 144 -2.69 -23.04 11.13
C SER A 144 -1.65 -23.49 10.09
N PRO A 145 -1.02 -24.67 10.29
CA PRO A 145 0.11 -25.11 9.48
C PRO A 145 -0.23 -25.35 8.00
N LYS A 146 -1.50 -25.56 7.64
CA LYS A 146 -1.96 -25.79 6.26
C LYS A 146 -3.47 -25.48 6.21
N GLY A 147 -3.89 -24.52 5.40
CA GLY A 147 -5.32 -24.32 5.16
C GLY A 147 -5.68 -22.99 4.52
N LEU A 148 -6.54 -23.04 3.51
CA LEU A 148 -7.30 -21.91 2.99
C LEU A 148 -8.30 -21.51 4.09
N ARG A 149 -8.24 -20.29 4.63
CA ARG A 149 -9.29 -19.78 5.52
C ARG A 149 -10.07 -18.67 4.83
N PRO A 150 -11.42 -18.72 4.86
CA PRO A 150 -12.23 -17.56 4.54
C PRO A 150 -11.99 -16.53 5.64
N VAL A 151 -11.48 -15.37 5.28
CA VAL A 151 -11.46 -14.20 6.16
C VAL A 151 -12.57 -13.29 5.67
N MET A 152 -13.47 -12.88 6.57
CA MET A 152 -14.32 -11.74 6.28
C MET A 152 -13.41 -10.54 6.22
N ASP A 153 -13.41 -9.89 5.05
CA ASP A 153 -12.58 -8.72 4.83
C ASP A 153 -12.87 -7.70 5.92
N TYR A 154 -11.79 -7.08 6.39
CA TYR A 154 -11.91 -5.87 7.18
C TYR A 154 -12.73 -4.91 6.33
N ASN A 155 -13.95 -4.58 6.77
CA ASN A 155 -14.74 -3.51 6.19
C ASN A 155 -13.91 -2.23 6.34
N PHE A 156 -13.07 -1.96 5.34
CA PHE A 156 -12.45 -0.68 5.12
C PHE A 156 -13.46 0.07 4.25
N PRO A 157 -14.42 0.81 4.85
CA PRO A 157 -15.41 1.51 4.06
C PRO A 157 -14.67 2.50 3.16
N LYS A 158 -14.77 2.32 1.84
CA LYS A 158 -13.99 2.99 0.77
C LYS A 158 -12.60 2.41 0.50
N ALA A 159 -12.46 1.09 0.59
CA ALA A 159 -11.24 0.41 0.21
C ALA A 159 -10.80 0.74 -1.23
N SER A 160 -9.52 1.08 -1.31
CA SER A 160 -8.67 1.16 -2.49
C SER A 160 -8.45 -0.19 -3.16
N ILE A 161 -8.74 -1.26 -2.43
CA ILE A 161 -8.80 -2.66 -2.87
C ILE A 161 -10.27 -3.11 -2.77
N PRO A 162 -10.82 -3.87 -3.72
CA PRO A 162 -12.22 -4.30 -3.65
C PRO A 162 -12.55 -5.06 -2.34
N ASP A 163 -13.72 -4.79 -1.76
CA ASP A 163 -14.25 -5.57 -0.63
C ASP A 163 -14.84 -6.90 -1.15
N CYS A 164 -14.28 -8.04 -0.75
CA CYS A 164 -14.77 -9.36 -1.16
C CYS A 164 -14.46 -10.48 -0.15
N GLN A 165 -15.15 -11.62 -0.25
CA GLN A 165 -14.73 -12.81 0.50
C GLN A 165 -13.36 -13.28 0.02
N SER A 166 -12.42 -13.38 0.95
CA SER A 166 -11.01 -13.62 0.63
C SER A 166 -10.50 -14.93 1.19
N ILE A 167 -9.60 -15.56 0.43
CA ILE A 167 -8.83 -16.71 0.90
C ILE A 167 -7.39 -16.29 1.12
N ILE A 168 -6.88 -16.58 2.33
CA ILE A 168 -5.47 -16.37 2.66
C ILE A 168 -4.72 -17.69 2.50
N LYS A 169 -3.62 -17.64 1.74
CA LYS A 169 -2.63 -18.72 1.62
C LYS A 169 -1.29 -18.22 2.15
N VAL A 170 -0.64 -19.04 2.98
CA VAL A 170 0.72 -18.80 3.47
C VAL A 170 1.65 -19.87 2.93
N THR A 171 2.79 -19.47 2.41
CA THR A 171 3.88 -20.36 2.01
C THR A 171 5.20 -19.84 2.55
N THR A 172 6.06 -20.74 3.03
CA THR A 172 7.42 -20.42 3.45
C THR A 172 8.42 -20.98 2.48
N LEU A 173 9.47 -20.21 2.19
CA LEU A 173 10.59 -20.63 1.34
C LEU A 173 11.90 -20.45 2.10
N LYS A 174 12.83 -21.39 1.96
CA LYS A 174 14.22 -21.20 2.38
C LYS A 174 14.90 -20.31 1.35
N ARG A 175 15.48 -19.18 1.78
CA ARG A 175 16.15 -18.23 0.88
C ARG A 175 17.58 -17.98 1.34
N ILE A 176 18.44 -17.69 0.37
CA ILE A 176 19.83 -17.29 0.57
C ILE A 176 19.87 -15.80 0.91
N ASN A 177 20.64 -15.43 1.95
CA ASN A 177 20.75 -14.07 2.47
C ASN A 177 21.12 -13.06 1.39
N ARG A 178 20.27 -12.04 1.24
CA ARG A 178 20.66 -10.75 0.65
C ARG A 178 21.24 -9.89 1.78
N LYS A 179 22.38 -9.24 1.55
CA LYS A 179 22.89 -8.23 2.49
C LYS A 179 22.03 -6.98 2.38
N THR A 180 21.50 -6.53 3.50
CA THR A 180 20.83 -5.24 3.69
C THR A 180 21.41 -4.58 4.94
N ASP A 181 21.28 -3.26 5.02
CA ASP A 181 21.77 -2.48 6.16
C ASP A 181 20.80 -2.47 7.36
N PHE A 182 19.69 -3.21 7.22
CA PHE A 182 18.68 -3.43 8.26
C PHE A 182 18.33 -4.92 8.36
N GLY A 183 17.79 -5.32 9.51
CA GLY A 183 17.22 -6.66 9.74
C GLY A 183 15.86 -6.61 10.43
N ILE A 184 14.84 -7.24 9.86
CA ILE A 184 13.47 -7.33 10.38
C ILE A 184 13.36 -8.58 11.27
N LYS A 185 13.08 -8.37 12.56
CA LYS A 185 12.89 -9.44 13.55
C LYS A 185 11.45 -9.90 13.68
N SER A 186 10.49 -8.98 13.53
CA SER A 186 9.08 -9.30 13.67
C SER A 186 8.19 -8.33 12.90
N ILE A 187 6.97 -8.78 12.62
CA ILE A 187 5.85 -7.93 12.19
C ILE A 187 4.87 -7.83 13.34
N GLY A 188 4.83 -6.64 13.95
CA GLY A 188 4.10 -6.39 15.19
C GLY A 188 4.47 -7.38 16.30
N ARG A 189 3.50 -7.69 17.17
CA ARG A 189 3.63 -8.69 18.25
C ARG A 189 3.22 -10.11 17.81
N ARG A 190 2.96 -10.31 16.51
CA ARG A 190 2.14 -11.43 16.03
C ARG A 190 2.90 -12.41 15.13
N LEU A 191 3.93 -11.95 14.41
CA LEU A 191 4.77 -12.80 13.57
C LEU A 191 6.25 -12.55 13.85
N ASN A 192 6.95 -13.57 14.35
CA ASN A 192 8.41 -13.55 14.47
C ASN A 192 9.04 -14.05 13.17
N ILE A 193 10.04 -13.33 12.68
CA ILE A 193 10.74 -13.66 11.44
C ILE A 193 11.93 -14.55 11.78
N SER A 194 11.87 -15.82 11.36
CA SER A 194 12.99 -16.74 11.47
C SER A 194 14.06 -16.41 10.43
N SER A 195 15.32 -16.41 10.86
CA SER A 195 16.46 -16.21 9.96
C SER A 195 16.48 -17.24 8.84
N GLY A 196 16.81 -16.80 7.62
CA GLY A 196 16.83 -17.63 6.41
C GLY A 196 15.47 -18.08 5.87
N VAL A 197 14.36 -17.60 6.45
CA VAL A 197 12.99 -17.92 6.01
C VAL A 197 12.34 -16.71 5.37
N THR A 198 11.73 -16.92 4.20
CA THR A 198 10.83 -15.94 3.57
C THR A 198 9.39 -16.42 3.68
N TYR A 199 8.52 -15.57 4.21
CA TYR A 199 7.08 -15.81 4.33
C TYR A 199 6.37 -15.09 3.19
N HIS A 200 5.51 -15.81 2.48
CA HIS A 200 4.64 -15.26 1.45
C HIS A 200 3.20 -15.42 1.89
N PHE A 201 2.53 -14.30 2.10
CA PHE A 201 1.11 -14.20 2.35
C PHE A 201 0.41 -13.80 1.05
N ARG A 202 -0.62 -14.53 0.67
CA ARG A 202 -1.45 -14.21 -0.50
C ARG A 202 -2.91 -14.23 -0.09
N LYS A 203 -3.55 -13.08 -0.19
CA LYS A 203 -5.00 -12.90 -0.11
C LYS A 203 -5.54 -12.90 -1.54
N THR A 204 -6.45 -13.82 -1.86
CA THR A 204 -7.09 -13.91 -3.19
C THR A 204 -8.59 -13.75 -3.04
N GLN A 205 -9.17 -12.89 -3.87
CA GLN A 205 -10.60 -12.65 -3.99
C GLN A 205 -11.05 -13.22 -5.35
N ASN A 206 -12.07 -14.09 -5.35
CA ASN A 206 -12.51 -14.83 -6.55
C ASN A 206 -13.77 -14.22 -7.17
N ALA A 207 -13.87 -14.29 -8.51
CA ALA A 207 -14.88 -13.63 -9.36
C ALA A 207 -16.34 -14.05 -9.11
N HIS A 208 -16.58 -15.10 -8.32
CA HIS A 208 -17.94 -15.61 -8.04
C HIS A 208 -18.70 -14.85 -6.95
N LEU A 209 -18.05 -13.89 -6.28
CA LEU A 209 -18.66 -13.02 -5.29
C LEU A 209 -18.45 -11.57 -5.72
N PRO A 210 -19.46 -10.70 -5.58
CA PRO A 210 -19.36 -9.34 -6.08
C PRO A 210 -18.27 -8.57 -5.32
N CYS A 211 -17.26 -8.13 -6.06
CA CYS A 211 -16.15 -7.32 -5.59
C CYS A 211 -16.36 -5.87 -6.02
N PHE A 212 -16.46 -4.95 -5.06
CA PHE A 212 -16.62 -3.52 -5.37
C PHE A 212 -15.40 -2.75 -4.91
N LYS A 213 -14.64 -2.21 -5.86
CA LYS A 213 -13.69 -1.12 -5.56
C LYS A 213 -14.41 0.21 -5.75
N SER A 214 -14.37 1.02 -4.70
CA SER A 214 -15.21 2.21 -4.62
C SER A 214 -14.77 3.35 -5.53
N LEU A 215 -13.48 3.46 -5.89
CA LEU A 215 -12.95 4.57 -6.67
C LEU A 215 -11.71 4.12 -7.47
N TYR A 216 -11.60 4.54 -8.73
CA TYR A 216 -10.38 4.40 -9.53
C TYR A 216 -9.87 5.78 -9.95
N LEU A 217 -8.55 5.93 -9.99
CA LEU A 217 -7.87 7.08 -10.56
C LEU A 217 -7.50 6.77 -12.00
N TRP A 218 -8.05 7.54 -12.93
CA TRP A 218 -7.73 7.45 -14.35
C TRP A 218 -6.79 8.58 -14.74
N TYR A 219 -5.65 8.21 -15.31
CA TYR A 219 -4.57 9.14 -15.64
C TYR A 219 -4.61 9.50 -17.12
N GLU A 220 -4.75 10.79 -17.41
CA GLU A 220 -4.72 11.31 -18.78
C GLU A 220 -3.28 11.46 -19.29
N PRO A 221 -3.06 11.46 -20.63
CA PRO A 221 -1.72 11.64 -21.23
C PRO A 221 -1.04 12.93 -20.77
N ASP A 222 -1.79 14.02 -20.62
CA ASP A 222 -1.30 15.29 -20.12
C ASP A 222 -0.98 15.22 -18.62
N ALA A 223 0.28 15.50 -18.25
CA ALA A 223 0.74 15.48 -16.88
C ALA A 223 0.45 16.76 -16.09
N ASN A 224 -0.21 17.75 -16.70
CA ASN A 224 -0.74 18.88 -15.95
C ASN A 224 -2.19 18.64 -15.50
N LEU A 225 -2.87 17.63 -16.08
CA LEU A 225 -4.23 17.28 -15.73
C LEU A 225 -4.26 16.38 -14.50
N LEU A 226 -5.13 16.72 -13.55
CA LEU A 226 -5.43 15.85 -12.43
C LEU A 226 -6.08 14.55 -12.93
N PRO A 227 -5.79 13.40 -12.30
CA PRO A 227 -6.46 12.15 -12.62
C PRO A 227 -7.96 12.29 -12.41
N LYS A 228 -8.73 11.73 -13.34
CA LYS A 228 -10.18 11.67 -13.22
C LYS A 228 -10.55 10.58 -12.23
N ILE A 229 -11.49 10.89 -11.34
CA ILE A 229 -12.04 9.91 -10.41
C ILE A 229 -13.21 9.21 -11.12
N ILE A 230 -13.11 7.90 -11.27
CA ILE A 230 -14.16 7.12 -11.92
C ILE A 230 -15.13 6.56 -10.89
N ASN A 231 -16.43 6.77 -11.16
CA ASN A 231 -17.52 6.38 -10.29
C ASN A 231 -17.65 4.84 -10.19
N PRO A 232 -17.82 4.29 -8.98
CA PRO A 232 -17.90 2.85 -8.72
C PRO A 232 -19.07 2.17 -9.40
N THR A 233 -20.18 2.87 -9.64
CA THR A 233 -21.39 2.29 -10.28
C THR A 233 -21.14 1.76 -11.69
N ARG A 234 -19.99 2.11 -12.27
CA ARG A 234 -19.59 1.72 -13.61
C ARG A 234 -18.39 0.77 -13.63
N ILE A 235 -17.80 0.42 -12.49
CA ILE A 235 -16.65 -0.49 -12.41
C ILE A 235 -17.01 -1.74 -11.60
N ASN A 236 -16.96 -2.89 -12.27
CA ASN A 236 -17.09 -4.19 -11.62
C ASN A 236 -15.70 -4.83 -11.51
N ALA A 237 -15.17 -4.93 -10.29
CA ALA A 237 -13.93 -5.68 -10.08
C ALA A 237 -14.22 -7.18 -10.27
N THR A 238 -13.36 -7.86 -11.02
CA THR A 238 -13.50 -9.29 -11.32
C THR A 238 -12.59 -10.16 -10.48
N SER A 239 -11.42 -9.64 -10.12
CA SER A 239 -10.57 -10.30 -9.16
C SER A 239 -9.63 -9.30 -8.53
N SER A 240 -9.15 -9.65 -7.34
CA SER A 240 -8.12 -8.91 -6.67
C SER A 240 -7.23 -9.86 -5.87
N ILE A 241 -5.94 -9.53 -5.85
CA ILE A 241 -4.91 -10.29 -5.19
C ILE A 241 -4.09 -9.31 -4.37
N SER A 242 -4.05 -9.50 -3.05
CA SER A 242 -3.06 -8.84 -2.19
C SER A 242 -1.97 -9.84 -1.84
N ARG A 243 -0.71 -9.42 -1.87
CA ARG A 243 0.42 -10.24 -1.41
C ARG A 243 1.33 -9.45 -0.51
N VAL A 244 1.81 -10.11 0.53
CA VAL A 244 2.90 -9.62 1.38
C VAL A 244 4.00 -10.66 1.39
N VAL A 245 5.22 -10.21 1.13
CA VAL A 245 6.44 -11.00 1.23
C VAL A 245 7.30 -10.39 2.32
N VAL A 246 7.73 -11.21 3.26
CA VAL A 246 8.58 -10.76 4.37
C VAL A 246 9.66 -11.78 4.70
N SER A 247 10.86 -11.27 4.95
CA SER A 247 11.99 -12.01 5.51
C SER A 247 12.79 -11.09 6.44
N GLU A 248 13.93 -11.55 6.95
CA GLU A 248 14.83 -10.70 7.73
C GLU A 248 15.27 -9.46 6.94
N ASN A 249 15.38 -9.52 5.61
CA ASN A 249 16.03 -8.49 4.81
C ASN A 249 15.11 -7.96 3.70
N GLU A 250 13.81 -8.24 3.77
CA GLU A 250 12.87 -7.88 2.71
C GLU A 250 11.48 -7.68 3.30
N PHE A 251 10.82 -6.60 2.88
CA PHE A 251 9.39 -6.41 3.03
C PHE A 251 8.83 -5.87 1.71
N VAL A 252 7.85 -6.58 1.15
CA VAL A 252 7.12 -6.17 -0.05
C VAL A 252 5.65 -6.38 0.21
N SER A 253 4.83 -5.38 -0.05
CA SER A 253 3.37 -5.49 -0.04
C SER A 253 2.81 -4.95 -1.35
N PHE A 254 1.92 -5.70 -2.00
CA PHE A 254 1.29 -5.24 -3.23
C PHE A 254 -0.13 -5.75 -3.37
N SER A 255 -0.92 -5.01 -4.15
CA SER A 255 -2.25 -5.38 -4.60
C SER A 255 -2.29 -5.38 -6.13
N GLU A 256 -3.02 -6.33 -6.69
CA GLU A 256 -3.29 -6.44 -8.12
C GLU A 256 -4.79 -6.60 -8.31
N ASN A 257 -5.39 -5.69 -9.07
CA ASN A 257 -6.82 -5.60 -9.29
C ASN A 257 -7.11 -5.73 -10.78
N PHE A 258 -8.11 -6.55 -11.10
CA PHE A 258 -8.67 -6.66 -12.44
C PHE A 258 -10.13 -6.22 -12.39
N ALA A 259 -10.54 -5.34 -13.30
CA ALA A 259 -11.89 -4.82 -13.33
C ALA A 259 -12.38 -4.54 -14.75
N TYR A 260 -13.70 -4.48 -14.89
CA TYR A 260 -14.39 -4.04 -16.10
C TYR A 260 -15.06 -2.70 -15.85
N TYR A 261 -14.78 -1.69 -16.69
CA TYR A 261 -15.58 -0.46 -16.75
C TYR A 261 -16.62 -0.57 -17.86
N CYS A 262 -17.87 -0.23 -17.51
CA CYS A 262 -19.11 -0.37 -18.29
C CYS A 262 -18.91 -0.57 -19.81
N CYS A 263 -19.26 -1.78 -20.27
CA CYS A 263 -19.37 -2.27 -21.65
C CYS A 263 -18.11 -2.35 -22.52
N HIS A 264 -16.96 -1.73 -22.19
CA HIS A 264 -15.87 -1.62 -23.19
C HIS A 264 -14.42 -1.74 -22.69
N TYR A 265 -14.15 -1.77 -21.37
CA TYR A 265 -12.77 -1.58 -20.90
C TYR A 265 -12.33 -2.64 -19.89
N ASN A 266 -11.20 -3.29 -20.17
CA ASN A 266 -10.45 -4.06 -19.18
C ASN A 266 -9.51 -3.11 -18.42
N ILE A 267 -9.53 -3.15 -17.10
CA ILE A 267 -8.61 -2.40 -16.24
C ILE A 267 -7.77 -3.41 -15.47
N HIS A 268 -6.46 -3.25 -15.52
CA HIS A 268 -5.50 -3.92 -14.65
C HIS A 268 -4.73 -2.87 -13.87
N GLN A 269 -4.77 -2.96 -12.54
CA GLN A 269 -4.04 -2.05 -11.68
C GLN A 269 -3.19 -2.83 -10.69
N ARG A 270 -1.90 -2.49 -10.60
CA ARG A 270 -0.98 -3.03 -9.60
C ARG A 270 -0.35 -1.91 -8.79
N THR A 271 -0.58 -1.92 -7.49
CA THR A 271 0.04 -0.99 -6.54
C THR A 271 0.98 -1.77 -5.63
N SER A 272 2.19 -1.26 -5.39
CA SER A 272 3.17 -1.92 -4.52
C SER A 272 3.95 -0.94 -3.65
N VAL A 273 4.35 -1.42 -2.48
CA VAL A 273 5.33 -0.80 -1.59
C VAL A 273 6.41 -1.83 -1.25
N THR A 274 7.67 -1.43 -1.39
CA THR A 274 8.83 -2.27 -1.08
C THR A 274 9.72 -1.50 -0.13
N LEU A 275 10.04 -2.08 1.02
CA LEU A 275 11.00 -1.48 1.95
C LEU A 275 12.39 -1.45 1.29
N ASP A 276 12.93 -0.25 1.16
CA ASP A 276 14.23 0.02 0.53
C ASP A 276 15.32 0.16 1.60
N SER A 277 15.08 1.00 2.60
CA SER A 277 16.04 1.30 3.67
C SER A 277 15.36 1.60 5.00
N ILE A 278 16.13 1.44 6.08
CA ILE A 278 15.78 1.92 7.42
C ILE A 278 16.98 2.70 7.93
N ASP A 279 16.87 4.02 7.87
CA ASP A 279 17.97 4.94 8.13
C ASP A 279 17.68 5.76 9.38
N LYS A 280 18.72 6.37 9.94
CA LYS A 280 18.55 7.43 10.94
C LYS A 280 17.85 8.63 10.30
N ALA A 281 16.83 9.17 10.94
CA ALA A 281 16.21 10.41 10.50
C ALA A 281 17.16 11.60 10.75
N THR A 282 17.15 12.57 9.84
CA THR A 282 18.04 13.76 9.88
C THR A 282 17.32 15.07 10.16
N SER A 283 16.01 15.02 10.40
CA SER A 283 15.15 16.20 10.58
C SER A 283 13.99 15.88 11.52
N ASP A 284 13.29 16.93 11.97
CA ASP A 284 12.05 16.79 12.73
C ASP A 284 10.96 16.06 11.94
N LEU A 285 9.98 15.52 12.64
CA LEU A 285 8.83 14.91 11.99
C LEU A 285 8.12 15.97 11.12
N PRO A 286 7.68 15.61 9.90
CA PRO A 286 6.80 16.49 9.12
C PRO A 286 5.57 16.89 9.95
N ILE A 287 5.07 18.11 9.75
CA ILE A 287 3.90 18.61 10.49
C ILE A 287 2.71 18.67 9.54
N ILE A 288 1.58 18.08 9.95
CA ILE A 288 0.28 18.26 9.31
C ILE A 288 -0.36 19.49 9.96
N LYS A 289 -0.50 20.61 9.22
CA LYS A 289 -0.92 21.88 9.82
C LYS A 289 -2.41 21.92 10.10
N ASN A 290 -3.21 21.51 9.11
CA ASN A 290 -4.67 21.51 9.16
C ASN A 290 -5.19 20.10 8.89
N PRO A 291 -5.16 19.18 9.87
CA PRO A 291 -5.49 17.78 9.64
C PRO A 291 -6.97 17.61 9.28
N ILE A 292 -7.24 16.92 8.16
CA ILE A 292 -8.56 16.40 7.80
C ILE A 292 -8.56 14.89 7.77
N GLU A 293 -9.59 14.28 8.36
CA GLU A 293 -9.78 12.82 8.39
C GLU A 293 -10.37 12.36 7.04
N VAL A 294 -9.56 11.67 6.23
CA VAL A 294 -9.99 11.18 4.90
C VAL A 294 -10.47 9.73 4.95
N PHE A 295 -10.12 9.02 6.01
CA PHE A 295 -10.57 7.69 6.31
C PHE A 295 -10.78 7.52 7.81
N LYS A 296 -11.85 6.80 8.17
CA LYS A 296 -12.12 6.31 9.52
C LYS A 296 -12.82 4.97 9.45
N THR A 297 -12.30 3.97 10.17
CA THR A 297 -13.02 2.72 10.36
C THR A 297 -14.22 2.96 11.26
N VAL A 298 -15.42 2.60 10.78
CA VAL A 298 -16.62 2.57 11.62
C VAL A 298 -16.53 1.34 12.51
N GLU A 299 -16.39 1.53 13.82
CA GLU A 299 -16.54 0.43 14.77
C GLU A 299 -17.98 -0.08 14.64
N SER A 300 -18.15 -1.32 14.19
CA SER A 300 -19.43 -1.97 14.37
C SER A 300 -19.65 -2.09 15.87
N SER A 301 -20.60 -1.31 16.39
CA SER A 301 -21.21 -1.57 17.68
C SER A 301 -21.89 -2.93 17.57
N LEU A 302 -21.13 -4.01 17.77
CA LEU A 302 -21.68 -5.31 18.08
C LEU A 302 -22.42 -5.13 19.40
N VAL A 303 -23.72 -4.95 19.27
CA VAL A 303 -24.71 -5.15 20.32
C VAL A 303 -24.28 -6.39 21.08
N SER A 304 -23.99 -6.22 22.36
CA SER A 304 -23.85 -7.28 23.33
C SER A 304 -25.10 -8.17 23.27
N LEU A 305 -25.05 -9.24 22.48
CA LEU A 305 -25.94 -10.37 22.67
C LEU A 305 -25.37 -11.13 23.87
N ASN A 306 -25.85 -10.74 25.05
CA ASN A 306 -25.85 -11.60 26.22
C ASN A 306 -26.68 -12.84 25.87
N LEU A 307 -26.01 -13.97 25.64
CA LEU A 307 -26.53 -15.31 25.89
C LEU A 307 -25.38 -16.17 26.43
#